data_AF-A0A7X7T4C9-F1
#
_entry.id   AF-A0A7X7T4C9-F1
#
_cell.length_a   1.000
_cell.length_b   1.000
_cell.length_c   1.000
_cell.angle_alpha   90.00
_cell.angle_beta   90.00
_cell.angle_gamma   90.00
#
_symmetry.space_group_name_H-M   'P 1'
#
loop_
_entity.id
_entity.type
_entity.pdbx_description
1 polymer ?
#
loop_
_entity_poly.entity_id
_entity_poly.type
_entity_poly.pdbx_seq_one_letter_code
_entity_poly.pdbx_strand_id
1 'polypeptide(L)' 'MGLEPAISAAQGVFAAKTRRRAALACLSFEEKVRVLIQLQRIASSVVAASGRVARTPWQIDNSENPSDRAPGRG' A
#
# COMPACT_ATOMS: atom_id res chain seq x y z
N MET A 1 -6.99 -36.20 -17.41
CA MET A 1 -6.04 -35.44 -16.57
C MET A 1 -6.86 -34.45 -15.77
N GLY A 2 -6.96 -34.63 -14.45
CA GLY A 2 -8.04 -34.09 -13.61
C GLY A 2 -7.93 -32.60 -13.31
N LEU A 3 -9.10 -31.94 -13.21
CA LEU A 3 -9.27 -30.53 -12.81
C LEU A 3 -9.09 -30.32 -11.30
N GLU A 4 -9.13 -31.39 -10.51
CA GLU A 4 -8.99 -31.42 -9.05
C GLU A 4 -7.78 -30.64 -8.48
N PRO A 5 -6.53 -30.82 -8.98
CA PRO A 5 -5.39 -30.05 -8.49
C PRO A 5 -5.51 -28.54 -8.77
N ALA A 6 -6.11 -28.14 -9.89
CA ALA A 6 -6.29 -26.73 -10.24
C ALA A 6 -7.36 -26.07 -9.35
N ILE A 7 -8.43 -26.79 -9.03
CA ILE A 7 -9.48 -26.33 -8.11
C ILE A 7 -8.92 -26.14 -6.69
N SER A 8 -8.12 -27.11 -6.21
CA SER A 8 -7.47 -27.02 -4.90
C SER A 8 -6.49 -25.82 -4.81
N ALA A 9 -5.70 -25.57 -5.86
CA ALA A 9 -4.82 -24.41 -5.93
C ALA A 9 -5.61 -23.08 -5.92
N ALA A 10 -6.71 -23.01 -6.68
CA ALA A 10 -7.57 -21.83 -6.72
C ALA A 10 -8.22 -21.53 -5.35
N GLN A 11 -8.67 -22.56 -4.63
CA GLN A 11 -9.19 -22.43 -3.27
C GLN A 11 -8.14 -21.88 -2.30
N GLY A 12 -6.89 -22.36 -2.37
CA GLY A 12 -5.78 -21.85 -1.57
C GLY A 12 -5.49 -20.37 -1.84
N VAL A 13 -5.48 -19.96 -3.11
CA VAL A 13 -5.30 -18.56 -3.51
C VAL A 13 -6.43 -17.67 -2.99
N PHE A 14 -7.68 -18.15 -3.09
CA PHE A 14 -8.84 -17.42 -2.61
C PHE A 14 -8.79 -17.24 -1.08
N ALA A 15 -8.50 -18.30 -0.33
CA ALA A 15 -8.37 -18.26 1.12
C ALA A 15 -7.26 -17.28 1.56
N ALA A 16 -6.10 -17.32 0.90
CA ALA A 16 -5.00 -16.39 1.17
C ALA A 16 -5.39 -14.93 0.89
N LYS A 17 -6.15 -14.67 -0.20
CA LYS A 17 -6.66 -13.34 -0.53
C LYS A 17 -7.67 -12.84 0.51
N THR A 18 -8.58 -13.69 0.94
CA THR A 18 -9.58 -13.38 1.98
C THR A 18 -8.91 -13.06 3.31
N ARG A 19 -7.93 -13.86 3.74
CA ARG A 19 -7.16 -13.59 4.97
C ARG A 19 -6.43 -12.25 4.92
N ARG A 20 -5.80 -11.92 3.79
CA ARG A 20 -5.12 -10.62 3.62
C ARG A 20 -6.11 -9.45 3.69
N ARG A 21 -7.30 -9.57 3.07
CA ARG A 21 -8.34 -8.53 3.15
C ARG A 21 -8.84 -8.31 4.57
N ALA A 22 -9.06 -9.40 5.32
CA ALA A 22 -9.45 -9.30 6.72
C ALA A 22 -8.38 -8.59 7.55
N ALA A 23 -7.10 -8.94 7.37
CA ALA A 23 -5.99 -8.26 8.06
C ALA A 23 -5.90 -6.77 7.71
N LEU A 24 -6.05 -6.41 6.42
CA LEU A 24 -6.06 -5.01 5.98
C LEU A 24 -7.26 -4.22 6.52
N ALA A 25 -8.42 -4.85 6.69
CA ALA A 25 -9.60 -4.21 7.23
C ALA A 25 -9.40 -3.80 8.71
N CYS A 26 -8.67 -4.61 9.47
CA CYS A 26 -8.35 -4.38 10.89
C CYS A 26 -7.31 -3.29 11.12
N LEU A 27 -6.58 -2.83 10.10
CA LEU A 27 -5.60 -1.77 10.24
C LEU A 27 -6.26 -0.44 10.64
N SER A 28 -5.55 0.36 11.44
CA SER A 28 -5.91 1.74 11.70
C SER A 28 -5.91 2.56 10.41
N PHE A 29 -6.54 3.74 10.43
CA PHE A 29 -6.56 4.63 9.28
C PHE A 29 -5.13 5.00 8.84
N GLU A 30 -4.26 5.34 9.79
CA GLU A 30 -2.87 5.70 9.50
C GLU A 30 -2.10 4.56 8.80
N GLU A 31 -2.23 3.34 9.32
CA GLU A 31 -1.60 2.15 8.72
C GLU A 31 -2.13 1.87 7.31
N LYS A 32 -3.43 2.07 7.08
CA LYS A 32 -4.02 1.96 5.73
C LYS A 32 -3.40 2.95 4.75
N VAL A 33 -3.17 4.19 5.17
CA VAL A 33 -2.51 5.20 4.32
C VAL A 33 -1.05 4.82 4.04
N ARG A 34 -0.31 4.33 5.04
CA ARG A 34 1.08 3.86 4.84
C ARG A 34 1.15 2.72 3.82
N VAL A 35 0.25 1.73 3.92
CA VAL A 35 0.16 0.63 2.95
C VAL A 35 -0.16 1.15 1.54
N LEU A 36 -1.08 2.11 1.43
CA LEU A 36 -1.45 2.70 0.14
C LEU A 36 -0.26 3.38 -0.54
N ILE A 37 0.54 4.14 0.21
CA ILE A 37 1.74 4.81 -0.32
C ILE A 37 2.79 3.80 -0.77
N GLN A 38 2.98 2.72 -0.01
CA GLN A 38 3.89 1.66 -0.40
C GLN A 38 3.44 0.99 -1.71
N LEU A 39 2.14 0.74 -1.87
CA LEU A 39 1.59 0.22 -3.11
C LEU A 39 1.76 1.19 -4.29
N GLN A 40 1.57 2.50 -4.06
CA GLN A 40 1.82 3.51 -5.08
C GLN A 40 3.29 3.52 -5.53
N ARG A 41 4.25 3.40 -4.60
CA ARG A 41 5.68 3.30 -4.93
C ARG A 41 6.01 2.12 -5.83
N ILE A 42 5.47 0.94 -5.51
CA ILE A 42 5.66 -0.28 -6.31
C ILE A 42 4.98 -0.10 -7.69
N ALA A 43 3.77 0.46 -7.73
CA ALA A 43 3.09 0.72 -8.99
C ALA A 43 3.89 1.68 -9.87
N SER A 44 4.44 2.75 -9.30
CA SER A 44 5.27 3.72 -10.02
C SER A 44 6.52 3.07 -10.61
N SER A 45 7.18 2.14 -9.89
CA SER A 45 8.34 1.42 -10.46
C SER A 45 7.95 0.51 -11.62
N VAL A 46 6.81 -0.18 -11.54
CA VAL A 46 6.31 -1.04 -12.63
C VAL A 46 5.91 -0.21 -13.86
N VAL A 47 5.25 0.93 -13.64
CA VAL A 47 4.85 1.85 -14.72
C VAL A 47 6.08 2.44 -15.40
N ALA A 48 7.09 2.86 -14.63
CA ALA A 48 8.36 3.36 -15.15
C ALA A 48 9.11 2.29 -15.97
N ALA A 49 9.16 1.05 -15.48
CA ALA A 49 9.76 -0.07 -16.21
C ALA A 49 9.04 -0.36 -17.54
N SER A 50 7.76 0.01 -17.64
CA SER A 50 6.95 -0.13 -18.86
C SER A 50 7.09 1.06 -19.83
N GLY A 51 8.05 1.97 -19.59
CA GLY A 51 8.30 3.15 -20.44
C GLY A 51 7.22 4.24 -20.36
N ARG A 52 6.33 4.17 -19.38
CA ARG A 52 5.27 5.16 -19.16
C ARG A 52 5.66 6.12 -18.05
N VAL A 53 5.18 7.35 -18.13
CA VAL A 53 5.39 8.35 -17.06
C VAL A 53 4.61 7.91 -15.83
N ALA A 54 5.33 7.51 -14.78
CA ALA A 54 4.74 7.19 -13.49
C ALA A 54 4.29 8.47 -12.77
N ARG A 55 3.12 8.42 -12.13
CA ARG A 55 2.71 9.49 -11.21
C ARG A 55 3.57 9.44 -9.94
N THR A 56 3.88 10.61 -9.40
CA THR A 56 4.60 10.74 -8.12
C THR A 56 3.73 10.15 -7.01
N PRO A 57 4.25 9.20 -6.20
CA PRO A 57 3.55 8.71 -5.02
C PRO A 57 3.25 9.85 -4.03
N TRP A 58 2.16 9.74 -3.28
CA TRP A 58 1.88 10.70 -2.21
C TRP A 58 3.00 10.69 -1.16
N GLN A 59 3.44 11.88 -0.77
CA GLN A 59 4.40 12.09 0.30
C GLN A 59 3.59 12.40 1.57
N ILE A 60 3.70 11.56 2.60
CA ILE A 60 3.33 12.01 3.95
C ILE A 60 4.57 12.73 4.46
N ASP A 61 4.50 14.04 4.48
CA ASP A 61 5.46 14.88 5.17
C ASP A 61 5.30 14.60 6.67
N ASN A 62 6.28 13.95 7.29
CA ASN A 62 6.38 13.84 8.76
C ASN A 62 6.86 15.16 9.38
N SER A 63 6.80 16.28 8.65
CA SER A 63 7.18 17.59 9.16
C SER A 63 6.16 18.03 10.20
N GLU A 64 6.55 17.77 11.45
CA GLU A 64 6.46 18.60 12.64
C GLU A 64 5.24 19.55 12.70
N ASN A 65 4.46 19.34 13.76
CA ASN A 65 3.34 20.18 14.16
C ASN A 65 3.65 21.67 13.91
N PRO A 66 2.83 22.45 13.18
CA PRO A 66 3.07 23.87 12.96
C PRO A 66 3.15 24.70 14.25
N SER A 67 2.80 24.10 15.40
CA SER A 67 3.04 24.62 16.75
C SER A 67 4.51 24.74 17.16
N ASP A 68 5.44 24.00 16.55
CA ASP A 68 6.88 24.09 16.87
C ASP A 68 7.59 25.25 16.14
N ARG A 69 6.90 25.91 15.20
CA ARG A 69 7.39 27.14 14.52
C ARG A 69 7.09 28.42 15.31
N ALA A 70 7.35 28.44 16.61
CA ALA A 70 7.42 29.70 17.35
C ALA A 70 8.87 30.17 17.41
N PRO A 71 9.35 31.07 16.52
CA PRO A 71 10.58 31.78 16.80
C PRO A 71 10.29 32.78 17.94
N GLY A 72 11.00 32.63 19.05
CA GLY A 72 11.06 33.64 20.10
C GLY A 72 11.42 34.99 19.50
N ARG A 73 10.67 36.03 19.87
CA ARG A 73 11.08 37.41 19.64
C ARG A 73 12.32 37.68 20.50
N GLY A 74 13.43 37.97 19.84
CA GLY A 74 14.63 38.59 20.39
C GLY A 74 15.08 39.68 19.44
#